data_AF-A0A3N4JGQ9-F1
#
_entry.id   AF-A0A3N4JGQ9-F1
#
_cell.length_a   1.000
_cell.length_b   1.000
_cell.length_c   1.000
_cell.angle_alpha   90.00
_cell.angle_beta   90.00
_cell.angle_gamma   90.00
#
_symmetry.space_group_name_H-M   'P 1'
#
loop_
_entity.id
_entity.type
_entity.pdbx_description
1 polymer ?
#
loop_
_entity_poly.entity_id
_entity_poly.type
_entity_poly.pdbx_seq_one_letter_code
_entity_poly.pdbx_strand_id
1 'polypeptide(L)'
;METAKTKQKKQKKPFHIKREDLDLAGYKKDLQDRSPAHLFNRAVTSLRTSRQFHLYLLIQALAAAIGYGQLALCIGILWMCYVNTGKRAEGEKSAYSIFNENAEAIDGATNLEYLDRELRRQIY
;
A
#
# COMPACT_ATOMS: atom_id res chain seq x y z
N MET A 1 35.32 -13.21 -49.70
CA MET A 1 34.40 -13.84 -48.73
C MET A 1 34.85 -13.45 -47.33
N GLU A 2 34.36 -12.33 -46.80
CA GLU A 2 34.60 -11.95 -45.40
C GLU A 2 33.24 -11.80 -44.72
N THR A 3 32.93 -12.73 -43.83
CA THR A 3 31.70 -12.71 -43.04
C THR A 3 31.90 -11.82 -41.82
N ALA A 4 31.29 -10.63 -41.86
CA ALA A 4 31.22 -9.73 -40.72
C ALA A 4 30.45 -10.40 -39.57
N LYS A 5 31.17 -10.76 -38.49
CA LYS A 5 30.57 -11.26 -37.24
C LYS A 5 29.81 -10.13 -36.55
N THR A 6 28.51 -10.07 -36.76
CA THR A 6 27.58 -9.22 -36.00
C THR A 6 27.63 -9.63 -34.52
N LYS A 7 28.24 -8.78 -33.68
CA LYS A 7 28.28 -8.95 -32.23
C LYS A 7 26.85 -8.89 -31.68
N GLN A 8 26.29 -10.05 -31.33
CA GLN A 8 25.01 -10.13 -30.64
C GLN A 8 25.12 -9.44 -29.27
N LYS A 9 24.35 -8.36 -29.06
CA LYS A 9 24.25 -7.66 -27.79
C LYS A 9 23.67 -8.62 -26.75
N LYS A 10 24.49 -9.02 -25.76
CA LYS A 10 24.08 -9.86 -24.63
C LYS A 10 22.87 -9.22 -23.93
N GLN A 11 21.74 -9.93 -23.92
CA GLN A 11 20.58 -9.54 -23.12
C GLN A 11 20.98 -9.50 -21.65
N LYS A 12 20.72 -8.36 -20.99
CA LYS A 12 21.01 -8.19 -19.56
C LYS A 12 20.15 -9.19 -18.78
N LYS A 13 20.76 -9.94 -17.88
CA LYS A 13 20.04 -10.87 -16.98
C LYS A 13 18.99 -10.08 -16.18
N PRO A 14 17.80 -10.65 -15.91
CA PRO A 14 16.64 -9.91 -15.39
C PRO A 14 16.83 -9.24 -14.02
N PHE A 15 17.89 -9.57 -13.27
CA PHE A 15 18.09 -9.09 -11.89
C PHE A 15 19.46 -8.43 -11.64
N HIS A 16 20.11 -7.87 -12.67
CA HIS A 16 21.35 -7.12 -12.45
C HIS A 16 21.06 -5.65 -12.13
N ILE A 17 20.48 -5.42 -10.96
CA ILE A 17 20.28 -4.06 -10.40
C ILE A 17 21.60 -3.64 -9.77
N LYS A 18 22.20 -2.55 -10.24
CA LYS A 18 23.40 -1.99 -9.61
C LYS A 18 23.00 -1.24 -8.35
N ARG A 19 23.84 -1.26 -7.31
CA ARG A 19 23.62 -0.45 -6.08
C ARG A 19 23.46 1.04 -6.38
N GLU A 20 24.08 1.52 -7.44
CA GLU A 20 24.02 2.90 -7.92
C GLU A 20 22.64 3.26 -8.52
N ASP A 21 21.93 2.28 -9.09
CA ASP A 21 20.58 2.44 -9.66
C ASP A 21 19.48 2.32 -8.58
N LEU A 22 19.85 1.97 -7.35
CA LEU A 22 18.94 1.77 -6.22
C LEU A 22 18.79 3.09 -5.45
N ASP A 23 17.59 3.67 -5.45
CA ASP A 23 17.30 4.89 -4.69
C ASP A 23 17.26 4.61 -3.17
N LEU A 24 18.44 4.55 -2.56
CA LEU A 24 18.62 4.35 -1.12
C LEU A 24 18.10 5.54 -0.31
N ALA A 25 18.12 6.75 -0.86
CA ALA A 25 17.70 7.95 -0.16
C ALA A 25 16.17 7.96 0.00
N GLY A 26 15.44 7.66 -1.08
CA GLY A 26 14.00 7.44 -1.05
C GLY A 26 13.61 6.32 -0.08
N TYR A 27 14.29 5.17 -0.17
CA TYR A 27 14.01 4.03 0.71
C TYR A 27 14.20 4.35 2.20
N LYS A 28 15.29 5.02 2.58
CA LYS A 28 15.53 5.45 3.97
C LYS A 28 14.47 6.42 4.46
N LYS A 29 14.00 7.31 3.59
CA LYS A 29 12.94 8.25 3.90
C LYS A 29 11.61 7.53 4.13
N ASP A 30 11.25 6.57 3.29
CA ASP A 30 10.04 5.75 3.47
C ASP A 30 10.08 4.94 4.77
N LEU A 31 11.25 4.38 5.12
CA LEU A 31 11.46 3.70 6.41
C LEU A 31 11.29 4.63 7.60
N GLN A 32 11.81 5.85 7.50
CA GLN A 32 11.70 6.86 8.54
C GLN A 32 10.25 7.36 8.68
N ASP A 33 9.55 7.55 7.57
CA ASP A 33 8.13 7.93 7.54
C ASP A 33 7.23 6.83 8.13
N ARG A 34 7.61 5.57 7.95
CA ARG A 34 6.96 4.39 8.56
C ARG A 34 7.38 4.12 10.00
N SER A 35 8.27 4.92 10.59
CA SER A 35 8.67 4.72 11.98
C SER A 35 7.47 4.90 12.93
N PRO A 36 7.29 4.02 13.93
CA PRO A 36 6.10 4.01 14.77
C PRO A 36 5.94 5.31 15.56
N ALA A 37 7.04 5.92 15.98
CA ALA A 37 7.04 7.19 16.70
C ALA A 37 6.52 8.35 15.83
N HIS A 38 6.93 8.44 14.57
CA HIS A 38 6.48 9.48 13.67
C HIS A 38 4.99 9.32 13.32
N LEU A 39 4.55 8.10 13.05
CA LEU A 39 3.14 7.79 12.80
C LEU A 39 2.26 8.15 13.99
N PHE A 40 2.71 7.85 15.21
CA PHE A 40 1.98 8.18 16.43
C PHE A 40 1.88 9.70 16.63
N ASN A 41 3.00 10.41 16.51
CA ASN A 41 3.00 11.87 16.65
C ASN A 41 2.09 12.54 15.62
N ARG A 42 2.14 12.09 14.36
CA ARG A 42 1.26 12.56 13.29
C ARG A 42 -0.22 12.28 13.58
N ALA A 43 -0.52 11.09 14.10
CA ALA A 43 -1.88 10.72 14.47
C ALA A 43 -2.40 11.61 15.61
N VAL A 44 -1.61 11.81 16.66
CA VAL A 44 -1.95 12.67 17.80
C VAL A 44 -2.16 14.12 17.36
N THR A 45 -1.25 14.67 16.56
CA THR A 45 -1.41 16.03 16.05
C THR A 45 -2.68 16.16 15.21
N SER A 46 -2.93 15.19 14.31
CA SER A 46 -4.12 15.18 13.45
C SER A 46 -5.41 15.15 14.27
N LEU A 47 -5.51 14.23 15.25
CA LEU A 47 -6.67 14.13 16.16
C LEU A 47 -6.89 15.42 16.94
N ARG A 48 -5.83 16.02 17.47
CA ARG A 48 -5.89 17.26 18.25
C ARG A 48 -6.30 18.47 17.41
N THR A 49 -5.91 18.53 16.14
CA THR A 49 -6.29 19.65 15.26
C THR A 49 -7.65 19.47 14.57
N SER A 50 -8.18 18.24 14.52
CA SER A 50 -9.37 17.94 13.73
C SER A 50 -10.65 18.43 14.39
N ARG A 51 -11.25 19.51 13.89
CA ARG A 51 -12.54 20.04 14.39
C ARG A 51 -13.68 19.02 14.28
N GLN A 52 -13.72 18.25 13.19
CA GLN A 52 -14.74 17.23 12.96
C GLN A 52 -14.71 16.14 14.03
N PHE A 53 -13.50 15.76 14.48
CA PHE A 53 -13.33 14.77 15.53
C PHE A 53 -13.86 15.26 16.88
N HIS A 54 -13.59 16.52 17.24
CA HIS A 54 -14.12 17.11 18.48
C HIS A 54 -15.65 17.21 18.46
N LEU A 55 -16.23 17.58 17.32
CA LEU A 55 -17.68 17.66 17.15
C LEU A 55 -18.33 16.28 17.27
N TYR A 56 -17.72 15.26 16.69
CA TYR A 56 -18.15 13.87 16.87
C TYR A 56 -18.12 13.45 18.36
N LEU A 57 -17.05 13.74 19.09
CA LEU A 57 -16.96 13.42 20.52
C LEU A 57 -18.06 14.10 21.35
N LEU A 58 -18.41 15.35 21.01
CA LEU A 58 -19.49 16.08 21.67
C LEU A 58 -20.84 15.38 21.42
N ILE A 59 -21.16 15.09 20.17
CA ILE A 59 -22.40 14.37 19.79
C ILE A 59 -22.43 12.98 20.47
N GLN A 60 -21.30 12.28 20.50
CA GLN A 60 -21.18 10.98 21.13
C GLN A 60 -21.43 11.05 22.65
N ALA A 61 -20.90 12.07 23.33
CA ALA A 61 -21.15 12.30 24.75
C ALA A 61 -22.63 12.62 25.03
N LEU A 62 -23.27 13.44 24.19
CA LEU A 62 -24.71 13.71 24.28
C LEU A 62 -25.55 12.45 24.07
N ALA A 63 -25.23 11.66 23.04
CA ALA A 63 -25.92 10.40 22.77
C ALA A 63 -25.77 9.41 23.93
N ALA A 64 -24.58 9.35 24.55
CA ALA A 64 -24.34 8.53 25.73
C ALA A 64 -25.17 8.99 26.93
N ALA A 65 -25.29 10.31 27.17
CA ALA A 65 -26.11 10.86 28.24
C ALA A 65 -27.61 10.54 28.08
N ILE A 66 -28.10 10.45 26.84
CA ILE A 66 -29.50 10.09 26.52
C ILE A 66 -29.71 8.56 26.54
N GLY A 67 -28.64 7.75 26.65
CA GLY A 67 -28.70 6.28 26.69
C GLY A 67 -28.49 5.59 25.34
N TYR A 68 -28.32 6.34 24.24
CA TYR A 68 -28.07 5.82 22.89
C TYR A 68 -26.58 5.77 22.52
N GLY A 69 -25.67 5.86 23.49
CA GLY A 69 -24.23 5.95 23.25
C GLY A 69 -23.68 4.79 22.42
N GLN A 70 -24.11 3.56 22.68
CA GLN A 70 -23.64 2.38 21.96
C GLN A 70 -24.04 2.42 20.48
N LEU A 71 -25.28 2.81 20.18
CA LEU A 71 -25.77 2.88 18.81
C LEU A 71 -25.06 4.00 18.04
N ALA A 72 -24.89 5.18 18.66
CA ALA A 72 -24.11 6.28 18.09
C ALA A 72 -22.65 5.90 17.84
N LEU A 73 -22.05 5.10 18.74
CA LEU A 73 -20.69 4.60 18.59
C LEU A 73 -20.56 3.69 17.37
N CYS A 74 -21.46 2.70 17.23
CA CYS A 74 -21.46 1.78 16.09
C CYS A 74 -21.59 2.53 14.76
N ILE A 75 -22.52 3.47 14.67
CA ILE A 75 -22.69 4.31 13.47
C ILE A 75 -21.44 5.15 13.21
N GLY A 76 -20.86 5.74 14.26
CA GLY A 76 -19.65 6.55 14.16
C GLY A 76 -18.46 5.77 13.63
N ILE A 77 -18.25 4.53 14.10
CA ILE A 77 -17.17 3.66 13.61
C ILE A 77 -17.39 3.33 12.13
N LEU A 78 -18.61 2.92 11.74
CA LEU A 78 -18.92 2.62 10.34
C LEU A 78 -18.70 3.84 9.44
N TRP A 79 -19.16 5.02 9.87
CA TRP A 79 -18.94 6.27 9.16
C TRP A 79 -17.45 6.62 9.05
N MET A 80 -16.69 6.48 10.13
CA MET A 80 -15.25 6.76 10.14
C MET A 80 -14.49 5.82 9.19
N CYS A 81 -14.82 4.53 9.17
CA CYS A 81 -14.29 3.57 8.22
C CYS A 81 -14.62 3.97 6.77
N TYR A 82 -15.87 4.35 6.50
CA TYR A 82 -16.30 4.76 5.16
C TYR A 82 -15.56 6.02 4.68
N VAL A 83 -15.50 7.08 5.48
CA VAL A 83 -14.84 8.34 5.10
C VAL A 83 -13.32 8.20 5.04
N ASN A 84 -12.73 7.32 5.87
CA ASN A 84 -11.31 7.03 5.82
C ASN A 84 -10.94 6.08 4.67
N THR A 85 -11.91 5.44 4.03
CA THR A 85 -11.67 4.67 2.80
C THR A 85 -11.15 5.65 1.74
N GLY A 86 -9.83 5.67 1.57
CA GLY A 86 -9.16 6.59 0.67
C GLY A 86 -9.63 6.41 -0.78
N LYS A 87 -9.49 7.48 -1.56
CA LYS A 87 -9.62 7.36 -3.02
C LYS A 87 -8.29 6.85 -3.56
N ARG A 88 -8.35 5.85 -4.44
CA ARG A 88 -7.17 5.41 -5.19
C ARG A 88 -6.62 6.57 -6.03
N ALA A 89 -5.30 6.66 -6.13
CA ALA A 89 -4.70 7.58 -7.09
C ALA A 89 -5.04 7.10 -8.51
N GLU A 90 -5.22 8.04 -9.44
CA GLU A 90 -5.52 7.73 -10.83
C GLU A 90 -4.35 6.96 -11.45
N GLY A 91 -4.61 5.75 -11.98
CA GLY A 91 -3.59 4.84 -12.50
C GLY A 91 -2.92 3.91 -11.47
N GLU A 92 -3.32 3.95 -10.19
CA GLU A 92 -2.80 3.03 -9.18
C GLU A 92 -3.34 1.61 -9.39
N LYS A 93 -2.46 0.65 -9.70
CA LYS A 93 -2.82 -0.76 -9.85
C LYS A 93 -3.41 -1.30 -8.55
N SER A 94 -4.56 -1.92 -8.64
CA SER A 94 -5.20 -2.63 -7.55
C SER A 94 -4.43 -3.90 -7.17
N ALA A 95 -4.53 -4.30 -5.90
CA ALA A 95 -3.93 -5.53 -5.39
C ALA A 95 -4.44 -6.81 -6.06
N TYR A 96 -5.65 -6.79 -6.63
CA TYR A 96 -6.20 -7.92 -7.37
C TYR A 96 -6.12 -7.63 -8.85
N SER A 97 -5.29 -8.38 -9.56
CA SER A 97 -5.06 -8.19 -11.00
C SER A 97 -6.34 -8.05 -11.82
N ILE A 98 -7.44 -8.71 -11.44
CA ILE A 98 -8.73 -8.66 -12.14
C ILE A 98 -9.30 -7.24 -12.31
N PHE A 99 -8.94 -6.30 -11.42
CA PHE A 99 -9.40 -4.91 -11.49
C PHE A 99 -8.36 -3.98 -12.14
N ASN A 100 -7.25 -4.54 -12.66
CA ASN A 100 -6.22 -3.80 -13.39
C ASN A 100 -6.43 -3.98 -14.88
N GLU A 101 -6.02 -2.98 -15.66
CA GLU A 101 -5.95 -3.12 -17.11
C GLU A 101 -5.06 -4.32 -17.48
N ASN A 102 -5.51 -5.13 -18.45
CA ASN A 102 -4.85 -6.35 -18.92
C ASN A 102 -4.60 -7.43 -17.85
N ALA A 103 -5.30 -7.39 -16.71
CA ALA A 103 -5.07 -8.30 -15.60
C ALA A 103 -3.62 -8.29 -15.06
N GLU A 104 -2.97 -7.13 -15.10
CA GLU A 104 -1.60 -6.99 -14.63
C GLU A 104 -1.51 -7.11 -13.10
N ALA A 105 -0.50 -7.82 -12.61
CA ALA A 105 -0.19 -7.85 -11.18
C ALA A 105 0.49 -6.55 -10.74
N ILE A 106 0.37 -6.21 -9.45
CA ILE A 106 1.15 -5.12 -8.86
C ILE A 106 2.64 -5.50 -8.81
N ASP A 107 3.51 -4.50 -8.88
CA ASP A 107 4.94 -4.74 -8.73
C ASP A 107 5.24 -5.33 -7.34
N GLY A 108 5.99 -6.42 -7.33
CA GLY A 108 6.27 -7.18 -6.11
C GLY A 108 5.19 -8.19 -5.70
N ALA A 109 4.09 -8.33 -6.45
CA ALA A 109 3.18 -9.44 -6.28
C ALA A 109 3.88 -10.78 -6.59
N THR A 110 3.56 -11.81 -5.82
CA THR A 110 4.06 -13.16 -6.05
C THR A 110 3.58 -13.67 -7.41
N ASN A 111 4.52 -14.00 -8.29
CA ASN A 111 4.18 -14.67 -9.54
C ASN A 111 3.76 -16.12 -9.24
N LEU A 112 2.46 -16.38 -9.32
CA LEU A 112 1.85 -17.67 -9.00
C LEU A 112 2.32 -18.79 -9.92
N GLU A 113 2.56 -18.52 -11.20
CA GLU A 113 3.07 -19.54 -12.14
C GLU A 113 4.49 -19.96 -11.78
N TYR A 114 5.33 -18.99 -11.41
CA TYR A 114 6.68 -19.27 -10.93
C TYR A 114 6.64 -20.08 -9.63
N LEU A 115 5.78 -19.67 -8.67
CA LEU A 115 5.60 -20.38 -7.41
C LEU A 115 5.13 -21.83 -7.62
N ASP A 116 4.11 -22.05 -8.47
CA ASP A 116 3.57 -23.38 -8.77
C ASP A 116 4.63 -24.27 -9.44
N ARG A 117 5.41 -23.72 -10.37
CA ARG A 117 6.52 -24.44 -11.00
C ARG A 117 7.59 -24.86 -9.99
N GLU A 118 7.94 -23.97 -9.07
CA GLU A 118 8.95 -24.25 -8.04
C GLU A 118 8.46 -25.29 -7.03
N LEU A 119 7.18 -25.22 -6.63
CA LEU A 119 6.52 -26.23 -5.79
C LEU A 119 6.51 -27.60 -6.46
N ARG A 120 6.11 -27.68 -7.73
CA ARG A 120 6.12 -28.94 -8.49
C ARG A 120 7.51 -29.53 -8.59
N ARG A 121 8.55 -28.71 -8.80
CA ARG A 121 9.96 -29.19 -8.85
C ARG A 121 10.46 -29.73 -7.51
N GLN A 122 9.89 -29.33 -6.38
CA GLN A 122 10.28 -29.87 -5.07
C GLN A 122 9.53 -31.16 -4.72
N ILE A 123 8.34 -31.35 -5.28
CA ILE A 123 7.48 -32.51 -5.00
C ILE A 123 7.82 -33.70 -5.93
N TYR A 124 8.24 -33.42 -7.17
CA TYR A 124 8.65 -34.42 -8.17
C TYR A 124 10.16 -34.39 -8.42
#